data_AF-Q6MSI4-F1
#
_entry.id   AF-Q6MSI4-F1
#
_cell.length_a   1.000
_cell.length_b   1.000
_cell.length_c   1.000
_cell.angle_alpha   90.00
_cell.angle_beta   90.00
_cell.angle_gamma   90.00
#
_symmetry.space_group_name_H-M   'P 1'
#
loop_
_entity.id
_entity.type
_entity.pdbx_description
1 polymer ?
#
loop_
_entity_poly.entity_id
_entity_poly.type
_entity_poly.pdbx_seq_one_letter_code
_entity_poly.pdbx_strand_id
1 'polypeptide(L)'
;MYTNRLKVALGTMLSAVSIGSISSFVVACQTKEGWDTTITINNSWVNDGFFNKLDYDTGAITAGEKSKAFIELLTKKFNELKNQDEATKKFKDVKFDIKVDFDKKTYFSKLEKNDSENDVYIANYSYYLSNVWDANKKALKKDLPFKLVSQAATLQFNWQSEDDTFYKDGTKEDSLRKLADKNNEEWLKYGEYPDWYKLEKEVNGKKLNFDGSKYTNFYKNGDLIYVYRGAVLIAGNEEQRNKIIKDWESKKWEDFIKNGIVFEKTSSAGGYKYQVALFARHFGKTVSEIKADLEGEKYEEYIVKGQKVSAQLGKKQKDQKGHTPLIGFDDEGSYNWTKSKKDSEKYKPTEFKSSENGKPTASAMTGGKLMMAVSKPVATKPATPAQANPGTNGMMDKNNAVVRTLTMTNPAGYDVVLARKGLLDKQVELLSKALNSLSLTENTYGIYTGYNKFMPLSNELFEKLVKLQVQAESTENLVTEIDKIQKQNY
;
A
#
# COMPACT_ATOMS: atom_id res chain seq x y z
N MET A 1 -36.56 19.49 -29.63
CA MET A 1 -36.85 20.37 -30.78
C MET A 1 -36.14 21.68 -30.52
N TYR A 2 -34.96 21.90 -31.13
CA TYR A 2 -34.69 22.87 -32.21
C TYR A 2 -35.12 24.30 -31.82
N THR A 3 -34.24 25.30 -31.73
CA THR A 3 -33.43 25.89 -32.83
C THR A 3 -32.24 26.74 -32.30
N ASN A 4 -31.01 26.51 -32.78
CA ASN A 4 -30.24 27.29 -33.80
C ASN A 4 -29.85 28.73 -33.41
N ARG A 5 -28.56 29.05 -33.20
CA ARG A 5 -27.46 29.33 -34.17
C ARG A 5 -27.60 30.67 -34.92
N LEU A 6 -26.67 31.60 -34.67
CA LEU A 6 -26.20 32.64 -35.62
C LEU A 6 -24.72 32.94 -35.29
N LYS A 7 -23.75 32.44 -36.07
CA LYS A 7 -23.13 33.00 -37.30
C LYS A 7 -22.24 34.23 -37.08
N VAL A 8 -20.95 33.93 -37.27
CA VAL A 8 -19.77 34.77 -37.54
C VAL A 8 -20.02 35.85 -38.59
N ALA A 9 -19.39 37.02 -38.40
CA ALA A 9 -18.97 37.89 -39.49
C ALA A 9 -17.57 38.48 -39.18
N LEU A 10 -16.59 38.11 -40.00
CA LEU A 10 -15.30 38.78 -40.13
C LEU A 10 -15.49 40.08 -40.93
N GLY A 11 -14.83 41.15 -40.50
CA GLY A 11 -14.68 42.39 -41.27
C GLY A 11 -13.43 43.14 -40.81
N THR A 12 -12.43 43.14 -41.68
CA THR A 12 -11.10 43.75 -41.57
C THR A 12 -11.13 45.28 -41.51
N MET A 13 -10.36 45.89 -40.61
CA MET A 13 -9.67 47.16 -40.87
C MET A 13 -8.29 47.19 -40.20
N LEU A 14 -7.29 47.49 -41.02
CA LEU A 14 -5.92 47.79 -40.67
C LEU A 14 -5.80 49.24 -40.20
N SER A 15 -5.20 49.46 -39.04
CA SER A 15 -4.38 50.65 -38.76
C SER A 15 -3.30 50.31 -37.72
N ALA A 16 -2.06 50.49 -38.15
CA ALA A 16 -0.82 50.43 -37.37
C ALA A 16 -0.70 51.74 -36.53
N VAL A 17 0.07 51.94 -35.45
CA VAL A 17 1.15 51.27 -34.72
C VAL A 17 1.05 51.82 -33.28
N SER A 18 1.23 50.99 -32.25
CA SER A 18 2.00 51.43 -31.07
C SER A 18 2.74 50.24 -30.48
N ILE A 19 4.06 50.36 -30.54
CA ILE A 19 5.05 49.43 -30.04
C ILE A 19 4.91 49.40 -28.52
N GLY A 20 4.33 48.32 -28.01
CA GLY A 20 4.23 48.03 -26.59
C GLY A 20 4.51 46.54 -26.42
N SER A 21 5.65 46.24 -25.79
CA SER A 21 6.14 44.91 -25.45
C SER A 21 5.04 44.02 -24.84
N ILE A 22 4.47 43.14 -25.66
CA ILE A 22 3.78 41.95 -25.17
C ILE A 22 4.76 40.81 -25.42
N SER A 23 5.62 40.59 -24.43
CA SER A 23 6.32 39.33 -24.25
C SER A 23 5.26 38.24 -24.35
N SER A 24 5.30 37.56 -25.48
CA SER A 24 4.49 36.39 -25.73
C SER A 24 4.95 35.33 -24.72
N PHE A 25 4.22 35.20 -23.60
CA PHE A 25 4.28 33.99 -22.78
C PHE A 25 3.59 32.87 -23.56
N VAL A 26 4.18 32.49 -24.69
CA VAL A 26 4.03 31.15 -25.21
C VAL A 26 4.97 30.33 -24.33
N VAL A 27 4.41 29.74 -23.26
CA VAL A 27 5.01 28.55 -22.66
C VAL A 27 4.91 27.48 -23.74
N ALA A 28 5.88 27.50 -24.67
CA ALA A 28 6.11 26.39 -25.54
C ALA A 28 6.59 25.27 -24.63
N CYS A 29 5.72 24.30 -24.35
CA CYS A 29 6.14 22.97 -23.94
C CYS A 29 7.11 22.48 -25.02
N GLN A 30 8.41 22.68 -24.82
CA GLN A 30 9.43 22.15 -25.70
C GLN A 30 9.47 20.64 -25.47
N THR A 31 8.71 19.90 -26.27
CA THR A 31 8.85 18.44 -26.39
C THR A 31 10.21 18.16 -27.02
N LYS A 32 11.24 18.01 -26.18
CA LYS A 32 12.55 17.58 -26.64
C LYS A 32 12.51 16.06 -26.80
N GLU A 33 12.42 15.61 -28.04
CA GLU A 33 12.84 14.26 -28.42
C GLU A 33 14.37 14.29 -28.57
N GLY A 34 15.09 13.86 -27.54
CA GLY A 34 16.55 13.93 -27.53
C GLY A 34 17.14 13.35 -26.26
N TRP A 35 18.46 13.19 -26.25
CA TRP A 35 19.17 12.70 -25.08
C TRP A 35 19.09 13.71 -23.93
N ASP A 36 18.46 13.31 -22.83
CA ASP A 36 18.36 14.14 -21.63
C ASP A 36 19.57 13.93 -20.73
N THR A 37 20.22 15.03 -20.37
CA THR A 37 21.37 15.02 -19.45
C THR A 37 20.96 15.07 -17.98
N THR A 38 19.68 15.29 -17.71
CA THR A 38 19.09 15.24 -16.37
C THR A 38 17.78 14.47 -16.47
N ILE A 39 17.57 13.50 -15.59
CA ILE A 39 16.32 12.75 -15.46
C ILE A 39 15.76 12.98 -14.06
N THR A 40 14.54 13.51 -13.99
CA THR A 40 13.84 13.76 -12.72
C THR A 40 12.89 12.61 -12.38
N ILE A 41 13.07 12.01 -11.20
CA ILE A 41 12.19 10.98 -10.64
C ILE A 41 11.20 11.61 -9.66
N ASN A 42 9.92 11.48 -9.97
CA ASN A 42 8.81 11.98 -9.15
C ASN A 42 8.21 10.82 -8.36
N ASN A 43 8.10 11.01 -7.06
CA ASN A 43 7.42 10.09 -6.18
C ASN A 43 6.54 10.88 -5.21
N SER A 44 5.47 10.24 -4.77
CA SER A 44 4.46 10.83 -3.91
C SER A 44 4.59 10.43 -2.45
N TRP A 45 5.51 9.52 -2.12
CA TRP A 45 5.70 9.09 -0.74
C TRP A 45 7.13 8.68 -0.44
N VAL A 46 7.72 9.32 0.56
CA VAL A 46 9.03 8.96 1.12
C VAL A 46 8.94 9.13 2.64
N ASN A 47 9.33 8.09 3.39
CA ASN A 47 9.35 8.12 4.85
C ASN A 47 10.43 9.08 5.37
N ASP A 48 10.20 9.58 6.59
CA ASP A 48 11.16 10.41 7.32
C ASP A 48 12.56 9.75 7.36
N GLY A 49 13.59 10.59 7.25
CA GLY A 49 14.99 10.17 7.39
C GLY A 49 15.71 9.81 6.09
N PHE A 50 15.03 9.79 4.93
CA PHE A 50 15.69 9.74 3.62
C PHE A 50 16.26 11.11 3.21
N PHE A 51 15.41 12.14 3.30
CA PHE A 51 15.80 13.53 3.18
C PHE A 51 16.16 14.11 4.55
N ASN A 52 16.91 15.21 4.57
CA ASN A 52 17.14 15.96 5.81
C ASN A 52 15.87 16.69 6.26
N LYS A 53 15.09 17.20 5.29
CA LYS A 53 13.78 17.81 5.50
C LYS A 53 12.88 17.50 4.32
N LEU A 54 11.62 17.15 4.61
CA LEU A 54 10.52 17.09 3.66
C LEU A 54 9.37 17.92 4.22
N ASP A 55 8.91 18.89 3.45
CA ASP A 55 7.68 19.62 3.72
C ASP A 55 6.50 18.82 3.15
N TYR A 56 5.62 18.34 4.01
CA TYR A 56 4.49 17.49 3.63
C TYR A 56 3.31 18.28 3.02
N ASP A 57 3.32 19.62 3.10
CA ASP A 57 2.30 20.46 2.49
C ASP A 57 2.69 20.83 1.05
N THR A 58 3.99 21.06 0.81
CA THR A 58 4.49 21.55 -0.49
C THR A 58 5.27 20.51 -1.31
N GLY A 59 5.77 19.44 -0.68
CA GLY A 59 6.68 18.49 -1.31
C GLY A 59 8.13 19.00 -1.41
N ALA A 60 8.43 20.18 -0.85
CA ALA A 60 9.78 20.73 -0.87
C ALA A 60 10.75 19.86 -0.05
N ILE A 61 11.91 19.56 -0.64
CA ILE A 61 12.93 18.71 -0.01
C ILE A 61 14.23 19.45 0.26
N THR A 62 14.91 19.07 1.32
CA THR A 62 16.33 19.33 1.54
C THR A 62 17.08 18.01 1.51
N ALA A 63 17.95 17.83 0.51
CA ALA A 63 18.70 16.60 0.34
C ALA A 63 19.58 16.30 1.57
N GLY A 64 19.49 15.07 2.08
CA GLY A 64 20.37 14.51 3.10
C GLY A 64 21.38 13.52 2.51
N GLU A 65 22.26 12.99 3.36
CA GLU A 65 23.31 12.04 2.96
C GLU A 65 22.75 10.82 2.22
N LYS A 66 21.66 10.21 2.72
CA LYS A 66 21.05 9.02 2.10
C LYS A 66 20.50 9.31 0.71
N SER A 67 19.78 10.43 0.55
CA SER A 67 19.27 10.85 -0.75
C SER A 67 20.39 11.16 -1.75
N LYS A 68 21.48 11.80 -1.31
CA LYS A 68 22.64 12.08 -2.16
C LYS A 68 23.35 10.79 -2.58
N ALA A 69 23.61 9.88 -1.63
CA ALA A 69 24.25 8.60 -1.90
C ALA A 69 23.44 7.76 -2.90
N PHE A 70 22.11 7.74 -2.78
CA PHE A 70 21.24 7.05 -3.76
C PHE A 70 21.37 7.66 -5.16
N ILE A 71 21.26 8.99 -5.28
CA ILE A 71 21.35 9.70 -6.55
C ILE A 71 22.73 9.51 -7.21
N GLU A 72 23.80 9.61 -6.43
CA GLU A 72 25.18 9.39 -6.89
C GLU A 72 25.36 7.96 -7.39
N LEU A 73 24.87 6.96 -6.65
CA LEU A 73 24.97 5.56 -7.04
C LEU A 73 24.17 5.26 -8.31
N LEU A 74 22.92 5.74 -8.41
CA LEU A 74 22.10 5.58 -9.61
C LEU A 74 22.73 6.24 -10.83
N THR A 75 23.23 7.47 -10.65
CA THR A 75 23.98 8.22 -11.68
C THR A 75 25.19 7.43 -12.16
N LYS A 76 25.98 6.88 -11.23
CA LYS A 76 27.14 6.07 -11.56
C LYS A 76 26.75 4.82 -12.36
N LYS A 77 25.81 4.01 -11.86
CA LYS A 77 25.36 2.77 -12.52
C LYS A 77 24.81 3.03 -13.92
N PHE A 78 24.00 4.08 -14.08
CA PHE A 78 23.46 4.45 -15.39
C PHE A 78 24.57 4.82 -16.38
N ASN A 79 25.51 5.68 -15.98
CA ASN A 79 26.55 6.15 -16.90
C ASN A 79 27.59 5.06 -17.20
N GLU A 80 27.84 4.13 -16.27
CA GLU A 80 28.63 2.92 -16.54
C GLU A 80 28.00 2.09 -17.66
N LEU A 81 26.69 1.80 -17.57
CA LEU A 81 25.95 1.07 -18.61
C LEU A 81 25.91 1.84 -19.94
N LYS A 82 25.69 3.17 -19.90
CA LYS A 82 25.73 4.05 -21.08
C LYS A 82 27.08 3.97 -21.80
N ASN A 83 28.19 4.03 -21.06
CA ASN A 83 29.52 4.07 -21.64
C ASN A 83 29.99 2.70 -22.17
N GLN A 84 29.38 1.61 -21.72
CA GLN A 84 29.58 0.26 -22.26
C GLN A 84 28.79 0.00 -23.56
N ASP A 85 27.76 0.80 -23.83
CA ASP A 85 26.89 0.62 -24.99
C ASP A 85 27.32 1.51 -26.17
N GLU A 86 27.68 0.88 -27.29
CA GLU A 86 28.21 1.56 -28.48
C GLU A 86 27.27 2.64 -29.04
N ALA A 87 25.95 2.44 -28.91
CA ALA A 87 24.96 3.40 -29.41
C ALA A 87 24.87 4.65 -28.51
N THR A 88 25.25 4.55 -27.23
CA THR A 88 25.06 5.62 -26.24
C THR A 88 26.30 6.21 -25.60
N LYS A 89 27.47 5.56 -25.74
CA LYS A 89 28.75 6.10 -25.21
C LYS A 89 29.08 7.51 -25.72
N LYS A 90 28.63 7.86 -26.92
CA LYS A 90 28.80 9.19 -27.54
C LYS A 90 28.00 10.32 -26.88
N PHE A 91 26.94 10.00 -26.15
CA PHE A 91 26.10 11.02 -25.51
C PHE A 91 26.73 11.54 -24.23
N LYS A 92 26.31 12.73 -23.79
CA LYS A 92 26.75 13.29 -22.50
C LYS A 92 26.25 12.42 -21.34
N ASP A 93 26.99 12.44 -20.24
CA ASP A 93 26.56 11.79 -19.01
C ASP A 93 25.24 12.37 -18.49
N VAL A 94 24.46 11.52 -17.84
CA VAL A 94 23.14 11.82 -17.30
C VAL A 94 23.24 11.97 -15.79
N LYS A 95 22.56 12.97 -15.24
CA LYS A 95 22.37 13.17 -13.80
C LYS A 95 20.93 12.83 -13.41
N PHE A 96 20.73 12.46 -12.15
CA PHE A 96 19.40 12.19 -11.61
C PHE A 96 19.03 13.19 -10.52
N ASP A 97 17.76 13.57 -10.53
CA ASP A 97 17.12 14.34 -9.45
C ASP A 97 15.89 13.57 -8.93
N ILE A 98 15.53 13.82 -7.67
CA ILE A 98 14.28 13.32 -7.08
C ILE A 98 13.43 14.50 -6.63
N LYS A 99 12.13 14.44 -6.92
CA LYS A 99 11.11 15.35 -6.39
C LYS A 99 10.04 14.58 -5.64
N VAL A 100 9.45 15.24 -4.64
CA VAL A 100 8.25 14.75 -3.98
C VAL A 100 7.04 15.49 -4.53
N ASP A 101 6.10 14.75 -5.11
CA ASP A 101 4.87 15.27 -5.70
C ASP A 101 3.67 14.49 -5.14
N PHE A 102 2.98 15.08 -4.17
CA PHE A 102 1.85 14.44 -3.48
C PHE A 102 0.59 14.32 -4.34
N ASP A 103 0.52 14.99 -5.50
CA ASP A 103 -0.65 14.96 -6.37
C ASP A 103 -0.62 13.78 -7.36
N LYS A 104 -0.71 12.57 -6.80
CA LYS A 104 -0.72 11.29 -7.55
C LYS A 104 -1.78 11.24 -8.65
N LYS A 105 -2.89 11.96 -8.47
CA LYS A 105 -4.03 11.97 -9.41
C LYS A 105 -3.68 12.63 -10.73
N THR A 106 -2.67 13.51 -10.76
CA THR A 106 -2.25 14.20 -11.98
C THR A 106 -1.05 13.56 -12.67
N TYR A 107 -0.49 12.47 -12.14
CA TYR A 107 0.69 11.81 -12.75
C TYR A 107 0.42 11.37 -14.20
N PHE A 108 -0.76 10.82 -14.48
CA PHE A 108 -1.12 10.40 -15.84
C PHE A 108 -1.17 11.59 -16.81
N SER A 109 -1.84 12.69 -16.44
CA SER A 109 -1.91 13.87 -17.31
C SER A 109 -0.57 14.61 -17.42
N LYS A 110 0.32 14.49 -16.42
CA LYS A 110 1.70 14.98 -16.50
C LYS A 110 2.55 14.14 -17.46
N LEU A 111 2.41 12.82 -17.44
CA LEU A 111 3.04 11.92 -18.42
C LEU A 111 2.56 12.23 -19.86
N GLU A 112 1.25 12.47 -20.05
CA GLU A 112 0.68 12.89 -21.34
C GLU A 112 1.27 14.18 -21.89
N LYS A 113 1.56 15.15 -21.01
CA LYS A 113 2.17 16.44 -21.41
C LYS A 113 3.60 16.31 -21.91
N ASN A 114 4.25 15.18 -21.66
CA ASN A 114 5.63 14.93 -22.07
C ASN A 114 6.61 16.02 -21.59
N ASP A 115 6.45 16.45 -20.33
CA ASP A 115 7.23 17.52 -19.72
C ASP A 115 8.66 17.04 -19.39
N SER A 116 9.66 17.67 -20.02
CA SER A 116 11.08 17.34 -19.83
C SER A 116 11.66 17.78 -18.48
N GLU A 117 10.91 18.52 -17.65
CA GLU A 117 11.32 18.80 -16.27
C GLU A 117 10.91 17.69 -15.29
N ASN A 118 10.07 16.74 -15.73
CA ASN A 118 9.49 15.68 -14.93
C ASN A 118 9.40 14.37 -15.73
N ASP A 119 10.52 13.68 -15.83
CA ASP A 119 10.69 12.57 -16.78
C ASP A 119 10.05 11.26 -16.35
N VAL A 120 10.13 10.95 -15.05
CA VAL A 120 9.80 9.64 -14.50
C VAL A 120 8.85 9.80 -13.32
N TYR A 121 7.87 8.93 -13.22
CA TYR A 121 6.89 8.88 -12.14
C TYR A 121 6.81 7.46 -11.57
N ILE A 122 6.85 7.34 -10.24
CA ILE A 122 6.53 6.09 -9.54
C ILE A 122 5.05 6.15 -9.14
N ALA A 123 4.22 5.39 -9.84
CA ALA A 123 2.78 5.55 -9.85
C ALA A 123 2.07 4.31 -9.35
N ASN A 124 1.04 4.52 -8.52
CA ASN A 124 0.14 3.46 -8.10
C ASN A 124 -0.96 3.25 -9.15
N TYR A 125 -1.18 1.99 -9.56
CA TYR A 125 -2.14 1.62 -10.60
C TYR A 125 -3.56 2.18 -10.38
N SER A 126 -3.96 2.33 -9.12
CA SER A 126 -5.30 2.81 -8.74
C SER A 126 -5.65 4.20 -9.28
N TYR A 127 -4.67 5.08 -9.47
CA TYR A 127 -4.93 6.48 -9.85
C TYR A 127 -5.19 6.68 -11.34
N TYR A 128 -4.73 5.76 -12.18
CA TYR A 128 -4.84 5.86 -13.64
C TYR A 128 -5.44 4.61 -14.27
N LEU A 129 -6.01 3.71 -13.48
CA LEU A 129 -6.61 2.46 -13.95
C LEU A 129 -7.60 2.68 -15.10
N SER A 130 -8.51 3.66 -14.94
CA SER A 130 -9.50 4.01 -15.97
C SER A 130 -8.86 4.59 -17.24
N ASN A 131 -7.64 5.11 -17.15
CA ASN A 131 -6.89 5.63 -18.30
C ASN A 131 -6.18 4.53 -19.09
N VAL A 132 -5.92 3.37 -18.50
CA VAL A 132 -5.15 2.28 -19.14
C VAL A 132 -5.95 1.01 -19.39
N TRP A 133 -7.08 0.83 -18.70
CA TRP A 133 -7.95 -0.35 -18.84
C TRP A 133 -9.23 -0.02 -19.62
N ASP A 134 -9.56 -0.87 -20.60
CA ASP A 134 -10.85 -0.87 -21.27
C ASP A 134 -11.74 -1.95 -20.62
N ALA A 135 -12.67 -1.51 -19.77
CA ALA A 135 -13.57 -2.40 -19.04
C ALA A 135 -14.48 -3.24 -19.94
N ASN A 136 -14.85 -2.72 -21.13
CA ASN A 136 -15.71 -3.44 -22.07
C ASN A 136 -14.95 -4.56 -22.78
N LYS A 137 -13.70 -4.29 -23.15
CA LYS A 137 -12.84 -5.27 -23.84
C LYS A 137 -12.07 -6.18 -22.88
N LYS A 138 -12.06 -5.84 -21.59
CA LYS A 138 -11.23 -6.48 -20.56
C LYS A 138 -9.77 -6.59 -21.00
N ALA A 139 -9.22 -5.49 -21.51
CA ALA A 139 -7.87 -5.42 -22.05
C ALA A 139 -7.24 -4.05 -21.80
N LEU A 140 -5.92 -3.97 -21.93
CA LEU A 140 -5.21 -2.69 -21.95
C LEU A 140 -5.67 -1.86 -23.15
N LYS A 141 -5.78 -0.55 -22.92
CA LYS A 141 -5.93 0.42 -24.00
C LYS A 141 -4.66 0.46 -24.84
N LYS A 142 -4.85 0.63 -26.15
CA LYS A 142 -3.73 0.82 -27.09
C LYS A 142 -3.14 2.22 -26.92
N ASP A 143 -1.87 2.37 -27.30
CA ASP A 143 -1.16 3.65 -27.37
C ASP A 143 -1.09 4.42 -26.04
N LEU A 144 -0.44 3.82 -25.05
CA LEU A 144 -0.20 4.46 -23.76
C LEU A 144 0.67 5.73 -23.92
N PRO A 145 0.39 6.82 -23.18
CA PRO A 145 1.12 8.08 -23.30
C PRO A 145 2.46 8.10 -22.55
N PHE A 146 2.95 6.93 -22.16
CA PHE A 146 4.16 6.76 -21.36
C PHE A 146 4.90 5.50 -21.79
N LYS A 147 6.13 5.37 -21.31
CA LYS A 147 6.99 4.20 -21.47
C LYS A 147 7.09 3.45 -20.15
N LEU A 148 7.12 2.12 -20.23
CA LEU A 148 7.33 1.25 -19.08
C LEU A 148 8.83 1.21 -18.75
N VAL A 149 9.19 1.52 -17.51
CA VAL A 149 10.59 1.48 -17.06
C VAL A 149 10.84 0.23 -16.23
N SER A 150 10.17 0.11 -15.08
CA SER A 150 10.38 -0.97 -14.11
C SER A 150 9.13 -1.17 -13.26
N GLN A 151 9.00 -2.34 -12.65
CA GLN A 151 8.01 -2.63 -11.61
C GLN A 151 8.69 -2.59 -10.25
N ALA A 152 8.19 -1.82 -9.28
CA ALA A 152 8.72 -1.90 -7.93
C ALA A 152 8.28 -3.21 -7.26
N ALA A 153 9.16 -3.74 -6.43
CA ALA A 153 8.91 -4.87 -5.55
C ALA A 153 9.26 -4.48 -4.11
N THR A 154 8.51 -5.03 -3.17
CA THR A 154 8.67 -4.76 -1.74
C THR A 154 9.09 -6.02 -1.00
N LEU A 155 9.65 -5.86 0.20
CA LEU A 155 9.97 -6.98 1.08
C LEU A 155 8.68 -7.67 1.53
N GLN A 156 8.68 -9.00 1.47
CA GLN A 156 7.53 -9.79 1.88
C GLN A 156 7.38 -9.81 3.41
N PHE A 157 6.16 -9.66 3.92
CA PHE A 157 5.91 -9.86 5.35
C PHE A 157 6.08 -11.34 5.75
N ASN A 158 6.47 -11.58 7.00
CA ASN A 158 6.69 -12.94 7.52
C ASN A 158 5.40 -13.78 7.63
N TRP A 159 4.23 -13.13 7.64
CA TRP A 159 2.93 -13.80 7.59
C TRP A 159 2.45 -14.11 6.17
N GLN A 160 2.91 -13.38 5.16
CA GLN A 160 2.51 -13.58 3.77
C GLN A 160 3.04 -14.91 3.20
N SER A 161 2.26 -15.52 2.32
CA SER A 161 2.61 -16.72 1.56
C SER A 161 3.12 -16.37 0.16
N GLU A 162 2.21 -15.96 -0.73
CA GLU A 162 2.42 -15.79 -2.17
C GLU A 162 1.55 -14.65 -2.74
N ASP A 163 1.92 -14.16 -3.93
CA ASP A 163 1.29 -13.02 -4.62
C ASP A 163 -0.16 -13.31 -5.03
N ASP A 164 -0.50 -14.58 -5.26
CA ASP A 164 -1.75 -15.10 -5.80
C ASP A 164 -2.78 -15.53 -4.73
N THR A 165 -2.61 -15.09 -3.48
CA THR A 165 -3.61 -15.37 -2.45
C THR A 165 -4.83 -14.45 -2.61
N PHE A 166 -6.00 -15.03 -2.93
CA PHE A 166 -7.25 -14.29 -3.18
C PHE A 166 -8.38 -14.67 -2.20
N TYR A 167 -9.36 -13.78 -2.10
CA TYR A 167 -10.60 -13.97 -1.36
C TYR A 167 -11.38 -15.18 -1.92
N LYS A 168 -11.97 -15.97 -1.02
CA LYS A 168 -12.81 -17.12 -1.37
C LYS A 168 -14.22 -16.99 -0.78
N ASP A 169 -14.32 -16.89 0.54
CA ASP A 169 -15.60 -16.92 1.26
C ASP A 169 -15.65 -16.06 2.54
N GLY A 170 -14.51 -15.54 3.01
CA GLY A 170 -14.37 -14.74 4.22
C GLY A 170 -14.54 -15.52 5.53
N THR A 171 -14.72 -16.84 5.49
CA THR A 171 -14.75 -17.69 6.69
C THR A 171 -13.37 -17.76 7.33
N LYS A 172 -13.25 -18.28 8.55
CA LYS A 172 -11.94 -18.56 9.17
C LYS A 172 -11.00 -19.43 8.30
N GLU A 173 -11.56 -20.20 7.35
CA GLU A 173 -10.76 -21.03 6.44
C GLU A 173 -10.27 -20.27 5.20
N ASP A 174 -10.81 -19.08 4.94
CA ASP A 174 -10.39 -18.18 3.86
C ASP A 174 -8.91 -17.84 4.00
N SER A 175 -8.18 -17.90 2.88
CA SER A 175 -6.75 -17.65 2.87
C SER A 175 -6.41 -16.23 3.34
N LEU A 176 -7.24 -15.22 3.06
CA LEU A 176 -7.03 -13.84 3.53
C LEU A 176 -7.33 -13.67 5.03
N ARG A 177 -8.24 -14.47 5.60
CA ARG A 177 -8.47 -14.55 7.05
C ARG A 177 -7.29 -15.21 7.74
N LYS A 178 -6.75 -16.29 7.18
CA LYS A 178 -5.54 -16.96 7.70
C LYS A 178 -4.30 -16.06 7.69
N LEU A 179 -4.13 -15.21 6.66
CA LEU A 179 -3.09 -14.19 6.66
C LEU A 179 -3.27 -13.17 7.79
N ALA A 180 -4.49 -12.73 8.05
CA ALA A 180 -4.80 -11.82 9.14
C ALA A 180 -4.56 -12.43 10.52
N ASP A 181 -4.93 -13.70 10.72
CA ASP A 181 -4.66 -14.43 11.97
C ASP A 181 -3.15 -14.56 12.21
N LYS A 182 -2.39 -14.98 11.19
CA LYS A 182 -0.93 -15.08 11.29
C LYS A 182 -0.27 -13.72 11.53
N ASN A 183 -0.78 -12.64 10.92
CA ASN A 183 -0.33 -11.29 11.21
C ASN A 183 -0.51 -10.94 12.70
N ASN A 184 -1.72 -11.18 13.25
CA ASN A 184 -1.99 -10.95 14.66
C ASN A 184 -1.05 -11.77 15.57
N GLU A 185 -0.77 -13.03 15.23
CA GLU A 185 0.16 -13.89 15.97
C GLU A 185 1.60 -13.35 15.94
N GLU A 186 2.11 -12.96 14.78
CA GLU A 186 3.48 -12.47 14.60
C GLU A 186 3.74 -11.18 15.37
N TRP A 187 2.77 -10.27 15.37
CA TRP A 187 2.84 -9.02 16.13
C TRP A 187 2.86 -9.23 17.63
N LEU A 188 2.01 -10.11 18.15
CA LEU A 188 1.92 -10.38 19.58
C LEU A 188 3.19 -11.01 20.17
N LYS A 189 4.10 -11.56 19.34
CA LYS A 189 5.44 -11.99 19.79
C LYS A 189 6.22 -10.86 20.45
N TYR A 190 5.94 -9.61 20.09
CA TYR A 190 6.54 -8.39 20.61
C TYR A 190 5.58 -7.53 21.44
N GLY A 191 4.50 -8.13 21.93
CA GLY A 191 3.47 -7.43 22.71
C GLY A 191 2.57 -6.54 21.86
N GLU A 192 1.76 -5.73 22.54
CA GLU A 192 0.74 -4.91 21.89
C GLU A 192 1.30 -3.60 21.32
N TYR A 193 0.81 -3.21 20.14
CA TYR A 193 0.88 -1.82 19.72
C TYR A 193 -0.19 -1.01 20.48
N PRO A 194 0.07 0.23 20.96
CA PRO A 194 1.22 1.09 20.68
C PRO A 194 2.42 0.93 21.62
N ASP A 195 2.48 -0.09 22.47
CA ASP A 195 3.54 -0.26 23.49
C ASP A 195 4.89 -0.79 22.94
N TRP A 196 5.00 -1.02 21.63
CA TRP A 196 6.22 -1.53 20.98
C TRP A 196 7.50 -0.72 21.24
N TYR A 197 7.40 0.58 21.52
CA TYR A 197 8.54 1.41 21.91
C TYR A 197 9.30 0.84 23.12
N LYS A 198 8.63 0.06 23.99
CA LYS A 198 9.24 -0.61 25.15
C LYS A 198 10.23 -1.70 24.74
N LEU A 199 10.11 -2.27 23.54
CA LEU A 199 10.96 -3.34 23.01
C LEU A 199 11.95 -2.87 21.93
N GLU A 200 12.09 -1.55 21.68
CA GLU A 200 13.20 -1.05 20.85
C GLU A 200 14.57 -1.26 21.52
N LYS A 201 14.56 -1.45 22.85
CA LYS A 201 15.69 -2.01 23.61
C LYS A 201 15.44 -3.50 23.85
N GLU A 202 16.50 -4.28 23.89
CA GLU A 202 16.38 -5.70 24.20
C GLU A 202 15.83 -5.91 25.60
N VAL A 203 14.71 -6.64 25.71
CA VAL A 203 14.08 -7.01 26.97
C VAL A 203 13.76 -8.50 26.89
N ASN A 204 14.36 -9.29 27.78
CA ASN A 204 14.18 -10.75 27.83
C ASN A 204 14.48 -11.46 26.49
N GLY A 205 15.57 -11.06 25.82
CA GLY A 205 15.99 -11.63 24.53
C GLY A 205 15.10 -11.25 23.34
N LYS A 206 14.14 -10.33 23.53
CA LYS A 206 13.29 -9.79 22.47
C LYS A 206 13.65 -8.35 22.19
N LYS A 207 13.83 -8.03 20.91
CA LYS A 207 14.07 -6.67 20.42
C LYS A 207 13.30 -6.42 19.12
N LEU A 208 12.58 -5.31 19.06
CA LEU A 208 12.04 -4.73 17.84
C LEU A 208 13.05 -3.76 17.24
N ASN A 209 13.42 -4.00 15.99
CA ASN A 209 14.42 -3.22 15.26
C ASN A 209 13.72 -2.27 14.30
N PHE A 210 13.66 -0.99 14.66
CA PHE A 210 13.21 0.07 13.77
C PHE A 210 14.41 0.63 12.99
N ASP A 211 14.44 0.46 11.66
CA ASP A 211 15.58 0.86 10.81
C ASP A 211 15.60 2.35 10.42
N GLY A 212 14.72 3.15 11.04
CA GLY A 212 14.46 4.54 10.69
C GLY A 212 13.24 4.72 9.77
N SER A 213 12.75 3.64 9.15
CA SER A 213 11.59 3.63 8.26
C SER A 213 10.53 2.62 8.70
N LYS A 214 10.95 1.42 9.14
CA LYS A 214 10.07 0.30 9.49
C LYS A 214 10.66 -0.64 10.55
N TYR A 215 9.79 -1.44 11.17
CA TYR A 215 10.16 -2.56 12.04
C TYR A 215 10.56 -3.77 11.20
N THR A 216 11.85 -4.06 11.11
CA THR A 216 12.39 -5.08 10.19
C THR A 216 12.07 -6.51 10.59
N ASN A 217 11.72 -6.74 11.86
CA ASN A 217 11.34 -8.06 12.41
C ASN A 217 10.17 -8.73 11.67
N PHE A 218 9.31 -7.94 11.05
CA PHE A 218 8.09 -8.44 10.40
C PHE A 218 8.26 -8.77 8.92
N TYR A 219 9.48 -8.64 8.40
CA TYR A 219 9.79 -8.93 7.00
C TYR A 219 10.63 -10.20 6.89
N LYS A 220 10.38 -10.98 5.84
CA LYS A 220 11.25 -12.09 5.47
C LYS A 220 12.58 -11.54 4.96
N ASN A 221 13.66 -12.28 5.24
CA ASN A 221 14.99 -11.83 4.86
C ASN A 221 15.19 -11.98 3.34
N GLY A 222 15.12 -10.87 2.62
CA GLY A 222 15.42 -10.78 1.19
C GLY A 222 14.33 -11.31 0.24
N ASP A 223 13.24 -11.88 0.76
CA ASP A 223 12.11 -12.30 -0.08
C ASP A 223 11.35 -11.07 -0.58
N LEU A 224 11.08 -11.03 -1.87
CA LEU A 224 10.41 -9.92 -2.55
C LEU A 224 9.06 -10.36 -3.11
N ILE A 225 8.14 -9.41 -3.19
CA ILE A 225 6.77 -9.61 -3.70
C ILE A 225 6.39 -8.44 -4.62
N TYR A 226 5.62 -8.72 -5.67
CA TYR A 226 5.10 -7.69 -6.58
C TYR A 226 3.86 -7.00 -6.07
N VAL A 227 3.27 -7.49 -4.98
CA VAL A 227 1.94 -7.08 -4.54
C VAL A 227 1.92 -6.51 -3.13
N TYR A 228 0.88 -5.74 -2.87
CA TYR A 228 0.46 -5.33 -1.53
C TYR A 228 -1.05 -5.50 -1.39
N ARG A 229 -1.54 -5.33 -0.17
CA ARG A 229 -2.97 -5.49 0.17
C ARG A 229 -3.43 -4.34 1.06
N GLY A 230 -4.73 -4.16 1.10
CA GLY A 230 -5.39 -3.51 2.22
C GLY A 230 -5.69 -4.52 3.33
N ALA A 231 -6.06 -3.98 4.48
CA ALA A 231 -6.52 -4.70 5.66
C ALA A 231 -7.83 -4.09 6.17
N VAL A 232 -8.65 -4.95 6.75
CA VAL A 232 -9.79 -4.55 7.58
C VAL A 232 -9.39 -4.78 9.03
N LEU A 233 -9.23 -3.68 9.76
CA LEU A 233 -8.86 -3.68 11.17
C LEU A 233 -10.11 -3.67 12.02
N ILE A 234 -10.08 -4.35 13.16
CA ILE A 234 -11.14 -4.33 14.17
C ILE A 234 -10.57 -3.95 15.54
N ALA A 235 -11.29 -3.10 16.26
CA ALA A 235 -10.88 -2.60 17.57
C ALA A 235 -11.95 -2.85 18.64
N GLY A 236 -11.55 -2.76 19.90
CA GLY A 236 -12.43 -2.91 21.05
C GLY A 236 -11.98 -4.04 21.96
N ASN A 237 -12.78 -4.31 22.98
CA ASN A 237 -12.59 -5.47 23.85
C ASN A 237 -12.96 -6.78 23.11
N GLU A 238 -12.70 -7.92 23.74
CA GLU A 238 -12.94 -9.24 23.14
C GLU A 238 -14.39 -9.44 22.70
N GLU A 239 -15.37 -9.02 23.51
CA GLU A 239 -16.80 -9.12 23.19
C GLU A 239 -17.17 -8.33 21.93
N GLN A 240 -16.71 -7.08 21.85
CA GLN A 240 -16.95 -6.20 20.70
C GLN A 240 -16.36 -6.78 19.41
N ARG A 241 -15.12 -7.28 19.47
CA ARG A 241 -14.48 -7.89 18.29
C ARG A 241 -15.16 -9.19 17.88
N ASN A 242 -15.57 -10.03 18.84
CA ASN A 242 -16.33 -11.26 18.56
C ASN A 242 -17.68 -10.95 17.91
N LYS A 243 -18.35 -9.86 18.31
CA LYS A 243 -19.57 -9.39 17.64
C LYS A 243 -19.28 -9.03 16.17
N ILE A 244 -18.23 -8.26 15.90
CA ILE A 244 -17.86 -7.87 14.53
C ILE A 244 -17.54 -9.11 13.67
N ILE A 245 -16.77 -10.05 14.22
CA ILE A 245 -16.45 -11.32 13.55
C ILE A 245 -17.72 -12.11 13.24
N LYS A 246 -18.67 -12.17 14.16
CA LYS A 246 -19.97 -12.83 13.94
C LYS A 246 -20.78 -12.14 12.84
N ASP A 247 -20.84 -10.81 12.84
CA ASP A 247 -21.57 -10.04 11.82
C ASP A 247 -20.95 -10.26 10.42
N TRP A 248 -19.62 -10.36 10.36
CA TRP A 248 -18.87 -10.75 9.17
C TRP A 248 -19.21 -12.18 8.74
N GLU A 249 -18.96 -13.19 9.56
CA GLU A 249 -19.15 -14.61 9.20
C GLU A 249 -20.61 -14.96 8.85
N SER A 250 -21.57 -14.27 9.46
CA SER A 250 -22.99 -14.40 9.14
C SER A 250 -23.47 -13.53 7.98
N LYS A 251 -22.55 -12.79 7.34
CA LYS A 251 -22.79 -11.89 6.19
C LYS A 251 -23.88 -10.85 6.44
N LYS A 252 -23.97 -10.35 7.68
CA LYS A 252 -24.97 -9.36 8.09
C LYS A 252 -24.42 -7.95 7.92
N TRP A 253 -24.46 -7.45 6.68
CA TRP A 253 -23.93 -6.12 6.35
C TRP A 253 -24.45 -5.01 7.26
N GLU A 254 -25.77 -4.98 7.52
CA GLU A 254 -26.38 -3.90 8.31
C GLU A 254 -25.92 -3.91 9.77
N ASP A 255 -25.67 -5.09 10.35
CA ASP A 255 -25.14 -5.21 11.70
C ASP A 255 -23.64 -4.89 11.71
N PHE A 256 -22.92 -5.34 10.69
CA PHE A 256 -21.48 -5.12 10.52
C PHE A 256 -21.14 -3.62 10.44
N ILE A 257 -21.79 -2.87 9.53
CA ILE A 257 -21.51 -1.45 9.32
C ILE A 257 -21.85 -0.58 10.55
N LYS A 258 -22.85 -0.97 11.34
CA LYS A 258 -23.26 -0.27 12.58
C LYS A 258 -22.24 -0.39 13.72
N ASN A 259 -21.26 -1.30 13.63
CA ASN A 259 -20.12 -1.30 14.56
C ASN A 259 -19.17 -0.09 14.32
N GLY A 260 -19.42 0.67 13.26
CA GLY A 260 -18.75 1.92 12.93
C GLY A 260 -17.46 1.73 12.16
N ILE A 261 -17.31 2.49 11.08
CA ILE A 261 -16.19 2.39 10.15
C ILE A 261 -15.44 3.71 10.10
N VAL A 262 -14.11 3.66 10.07
CA VAL A 262 -13.25 4.82 9.80
C VAL A 262 -12.36 4.60 8.58
N PHE A 263 -12.26 5.63 7.74
CA PHE A 263 -11.32 5.69 6.61
C PHE A 263 -10.91 7.14 6.29
N GLU A 264 -9.71 7.32 5.74
CA GLU A 264 -9.17 8.66 5.47
C GLU A 264 -9.63 9.22 4.12
N LYS A 265 -9.43 8.49 3.02
CA LYS A 265 -9.65 9.00 1.67
C LYS A 265 -10.30 7.95 0.78
N THR A 266 -11.37 8.33 0.08
CA THR A 266 -12.02 7.46 -0.92
C THR A 266 -11.15 7.17 -2.14
N SER A 267 -10.15 8.02 -2.39
CA SER A 267 -9.15 7.77 -3.43
C SER A 267 -8.00 6.85 -3.00
N SER A 268 -7.97 6.39 -1.74
CA SER A 268 -6.96 5.44 -1.28
C SER A 268 -7.23 4.05 -1.85
N ALA A 269 -6.18 3.41 -2.34
CA ALA A 269 -6.26 2.06 -2.88
C ALA A 269 -6.43 1.05 -1.74
N GLY A 270 -5.35 0.80 -0.97
CA GLY A 270 -5.34 -0.13 0.15
C GLY A 270 -5.97 0.40 1.44
N GLY A 271 -6.38 1.66 1.51
CA GLY A 271 -7.13 2.23 2.65
C GLY A 271 -8.60 2.55 2.35
N TYR A 272 -9.14 2.16 1.20
CA TYR A 272 -10.57 2.30 0.91
C TYR A 272 -11.06 1.36 -0.21
N LYS A 273 -10.54 1.53 -1.43
CA LYS A 273 -11.12 0.88 -2.61
C LYS A 273 -11.08 -0.64 -2.53
N TYR A 274 -10.00 -1.20 -1.99
CA TYR A 274 -9.88 -2.66 -1.86
C TYR A 274 -10.83 -3.23 -0.82
N GLN A 275 -11.09 -2.50 0.26
CA GLN A 275 -12.07 -2.87 1.29
C GLN A 275 -13.50 -2.80 0.73
N VAL A 276 -13.82 -1.76 -0.04
CA VAL A 276 -15.11 -1.64 -0.73
C VAL A 276 -15.36 -2.85 -1.63
N ALA A 277 -14.37 -3.23 -2.43
CA ALA A 277 -14.43 -4.37 -3.33
C ALA A 277 -14.54 -5.70 -2.59
N LEU A 278 -13.83 -5.84 -1.46
CA LEU A 278 -13.93 -7.00 -0.58
C LEU A 278 -15.33 -7.12 0.03
N PHE A 279 -15.91 -6.03 0.51
CA PHE A 279 -17.24 -6.02 1.12
C PHE A 279 -18.32 -6.32 0.10
N ALA A 280 -18.20 -5.80 -1.12
CA ALA A 280 -19.06 -6.15 -2.23
C ALA A 280 -19.08 -7.67 -2.47
N ARG A 281 -17.90 -8.30 -2.53
CA ARG A 281 -17.80 -9.77 -2.64
C ARG A 281 -18.42 -10.50 -1.47
N HIS A 282 -18.10 -10.08 -0.25
CA HIS A 282 -18.42 -10.84 0.95
C HIS A 282 -19.91 -10.78 1.30
N PHE A 283 -20.50 -9.60 1.23
CA PHE A 283 -21.89 -9.35 1.58
C PHE A 283 -22.86 -9.46 0.40
N GLY A 284 -22.38 -9.88 -0.78
CA GLY A 284 -23.22 -10.05 -1.96
C GLY A 284 -23.82 -8.75 -2.50
N LYS A 285 -23.03 -7.67 -2.45
CA LYS A 285 -23.39 -6.32 -2.89
C LYS A 285 -22.57 -5.88 -4.09
N THR A 286 -23.02 -4.85 -4.78
CA THR A 286 -22.21 -4.15 -5.79
C THR A 286 -21.24 -3.16 -5.12
N VAL A 287 -20.15 -2.83 -5.82
CA VAL A 287 -19.21 -1.78 -5.39
C VAL A 287 -19.94 -0.44 -5.19
N SER A 288 -20.91 -0.12 -6.04
CA SER A 288 -21.69 1.12 -5.94
C SER A 288 -22.59 1.15 -4.70
N GLU A 289 -23.22 0.04 -4.33
CA GLU A 289 -24.03 -0.05 -3.10
C GLU A 289 -23.17 0.13 -1.86
N ILE A 290 -22.00 -0.53 -1.79
CA ILE A 290 -21.08 -0.36 -0.65
C ILE A 290 -20.61 1.09 -0.54
N LYS A 291 -20.26 1.74 -1.67
CA LYS A 291 -19.92 3.17 -1.67
C LYS A 291 -21.08 4.05 -1.21
N ALA A 292 -22.30 3.78 -1.67
CA ALA A 292 -23.47 4.53 -1.25
C ALA A 292 -23.74 4.39 0.26
N ASP A 293 -23.54 3.20 0.82
CA ASP A 293 -23.68 2.95 2.25
C ASP A 293 -22.57 3.62 3.08
N LEU A 294 -21.33 3.64 2.58
CA LEU A 294 -20.19 4.27 3.26
C LEU A 294 -20.18 5.79 3.13
N GLU A 295 -20.62 6.34 2.00
CA GLU A 295 -20.49 7.76 1.65
C GLU A 295 -21.81 8.53 1.81
N GLY A 296 -22.96 7.86 1.79
CA GLY A 296 -24.28 8.48 1.90
C GLY A 296 -24.79 8.68 3.33
N GLU A 297 -26.07 9.05 3.42
CA GLU A 297 -26.75 9.45 4.67
C GLU A 297 -27.21 8.24 5.52
N LYS A 298 -27.51 7.09 4.89
CA LYS A 298 -28.15 5.93 5.56
C LYS A 298 -27.41 5.46 6.81
N TYR A 299 -26.08 5.48 6.78
CA TYR A 299 -25.23 5.03 7.88
C TYR A 299 -24.27 6.11 8.37
N GLU A 300 -24.45 7.37 7.97
CA GLU A 300 -23.51 8.45 8.22
C GLU A 300 -23.11 8.57 9.70
N GLU A 301 -24.06 8.32 10.62
CA GLU A 301 -23.81 8.36 12.06
C GLU A 301 -22.83 7.31 12.60
N TYR A 302 -22.51 6.30 11.82
CA TYR A 302 -21.56 5.24 12.16
C TYR A 302 -20.23 5.39 11.40
N ILE A 303 -20.12 6.35 10.47
CA ILE A 303 -18.95 6.47 9.58
C ILE A 303 -18.13 7.71 9.90
N VAL A 304 -16.84 7.50 10.21
CA VAL A 304 -15.85 8.58 10.33
C VAL A 304 -15.09 8.70 9.02
N LYS A 305 -15.44 9.70 8.22
CA LYS A 305 -14.84 10.02 6.92
C LYS A 305 -13.72 11.04 7.08
N GLY A 306 -12.68 10.99 6.24
CA GLY A 306 -11.68 12.06 6.16
C GLY A 306 -10.62 12.05 7.25
N GLN A 307 -10.63 11.06 8.15
CA GLN A 307 -9.74 11.00 9.30
C GLN A 307 -8.82 9.77 9.21
N LYS A 308 -7.59 9.94 9.70
CA LYS A 308 -6.62 8.84 9.75
C LYS A 308 -7.14 7.72 10.64
N VAL A 309 -7.18 6.49 10.13
CA VAL A 309 -7.56 5.29 10.90
C VAL A 309 -6.69 5.17 12.15
N SER A 310 -5.38 5.39 12.03
CA SER A 310 -4.46 5.43 13.16
C SER A 310 -4.89 6.41 14.26
N ALA A 311 -5.57 7.49 13.93
CA ALA A 311 -5.94 8.52 14.90
C ALA A 311 -7.29 8.26 15.57
N GLN A 312 -8.19 7.48 14.96
CA GLN A 312 -9.60 7.40 15.36
C GLN A 312 -10.11 5.99 15.71
N LEU A 313 -9.50 4.94 15.17
CA LEU A 313 -9.97 3.57 15.37
C LEU A 313 -10.00 3.21 16.86
N GLY A 314 -11.16 2.75 17.33
CA GLY A 314 -11.39 2.40 18.74
C GLY A 314 -11.50 3.60 19.68
N LYS A 315 -11.63 4.83 19.17
CA LYS A 315 -11.76 6.05 19.98
C LYS A 315 -13.15 6.64 19.95
N LYS A 316 -13.67 6.96 21.13
CA LYS A 316 -14.96 7.63 21.28
C LYS A 316 -14.94 8.99 20.60
N GLN A 317 -15.84 9.22 19.65
CA GLN A 317 -15.98 10.50 18.97
C GLN A 317 -16.54 11.56 19.92
N LYS A 318 -16.15 12.82 19.70
CA LYS A 318 -16.59 13.97 20.54
C LYS A 318 -17.92 14.57 20.07
N ASP A 319 -18.56 13.98 19.06
CA ASP A 319 -19.86 14.42 18.59
C ASP A 319 -20.97 14.10 19.61
N GLN A 320 -22.17 14.61 19.33
CA GLN A 320 -23.33 14.43 20.20
C GLN A 320 -23.76 12.97 20.39
N LYS A 321 -23.35 12.07 19.47
CA LYS A 321 -23.73 10.66 19.49
C LYS A 321 -22.69 9.80 20.19
N GLY A 322 -21.45 10.28 20.30
CA GLY A 322 -20.36 9.65 21.04
C GLY A 322 -20.03 8.25 20.54
N HIS A 323 -20.23 7.99 19.23
CA HIS A 323 -19.99 6.67 18.65
C HIS A 323 -18.49 6.35 18.67
N THR A 324 -18.13 5.06 18.63
CA THR A 324 -16.74 4.61 18.53
C THR A 324 -16.60 3.79 17.25
N PRO A 325 -15.82 4.21 16.24
CA PRO A 325 -15.59 3.38 15.06
C PRO A 325 -14.72 2.18 15.47
N LEU A 326 -15.27 0.97 15.35
CA LEU A 326 -14.57 -0.27 15.71
C LEU A 326 -14.00 -1.01 14.50
N ILE A 327 -14.22 -0.51 13.28
CA ILE A 327 -13.69 -1.07 12.04
C ILE A 327 -12.87 0.01 11.33
N GLY A 328 -11.68 -0.32 10.85
CA GLY A 328 -10.77 0.60 10.16
C GLY A 328 -10.28 0.06 8.83
N PHE A 329 -10.19 0.93 7.81
CA PHE A 329 -9.61 0.59 6.51
C PHE A 329 -8.19 1.14 6.37
N ASP A 330 -7.22 0.25 6.19
CA ASP A 330 -5.81 0.64 6.16
C ASP A 330 -5.01 -0.30 5.29
N ASP A 331 -3.77 0.07 4.95
CA ASP A 331 -2.85 -0.81 4.23
C ASP A 331 -2.43 -1.99 5.11
N GLU A 332 -2.19 -3.15 4.50
CA GLU A 332 -1.67 -4.32 5.19
C GLU A 332 -0.35 -3.98 5.87
N GLY A 333 -0.30 -4.16 7.19
CA GLY A 333 0.93 -3.98 7.95
C GLY A 333 1.26 -2.54 8.32
N SER A 334 0.32 -1.59 8.23
CA SER A 334 0.56 -0.14 8.44
C SER A 334 1.30 0.23 9.73
N TYR A 335 1.12 -0.54 10.80
CA TYR A 335 1.86 -0.43 12.07
C TYR A 335 3.38 -0.58 11.90
N ASN A 336 3.82 -1.38 10.94
CA ASN A 336 5.22 -1.73 10.75
C ASN A 336 6.08 -0.54 10.31
N TRP A 337 5.52 0.39 9.53
CA TRP A 337 6.18 1.64 9.16
C TRP A 337 5.67 2.84 9.97
N THR A 338 4.84 2.59 10.99
CA THR A 338 4.35 3.60 11.92
C THR A 338 5.07 3.48 13.25
N LYS A 339 6.20 4.18 13.39
CA LYS A 339 7.02 4.15 14.60
C LYS A 339 6.18 4.37 15.87
N SER A 340 6.24 3.40 16.78
CA SER A 340 5.69 3.50 18.12
C SER A 340 6.51 4.49 18.95
N LYS A 341 5.81 5.30 19.77
CA LYS A 341 6.41 6.26 20.70
C LYS A 341 5.63 6.19 22.01
N LYS A 342 6.29 6.50 23.13
CA LYS A 342 5.70 6.45 24.47
C LYS A 342 4.35 7.16 24.58
N ASP A 343 4.26 8.35 23.99
CA ASP A 343 3.07 9.21 24.03
C ASP A 343 2.28 9.14 22.71
N SER A 344 2.49 8.09 21.91
CA SER A 344 1.75 7.88 20.67
C SER A 344 0.30 7.51 20.96
N GLU A 345 -0.61 8.28 20.37
CA GLU A 345 -2.04 7.98 20.35
C GLU A 345 -2.45 7.22 19.08
N LYS A 346 -1.48 6.81 18.24
CA LYS A 346 -1.78 6.04 17.03
C LYS A 346 -2.24 4.63 17.41
N TYR A 347 -3.31 4.14 16.78
CA TYR A 347 -3.93 2.82 16.98
C TYR A 347 -4.12 2.44 18.46
N LYS A 348 -4.45 3.44 19.29
CA LYS A 348 -4.67 3.28 20.73
C LYS A 348 -6.15 3.47 21.04
N PRO A 349 -6.94 2.38 21.20
CA PRO A 349 -8.33 2.48 21.61
C PRO A 349 -8.49 3.22 22.95
N THR A 350 -9.63 3.88 23.17
CA THR A 350 -9.88 4.68 24.39
C THR A 350 -9.69 3.86 25.67
N GLU A 351 -10.09 2.60 25.66
CA GLU A 351 -10.00 1.72 26.83
C GLU A 351 -8.75 0.84 26.85
N PHE A 352 -7.77 1.12 26.00
CA PHE A 352 -6.50 0.39 25.99
C PHE A 352 -5.77 0.58 27.33
N LYS A 353 -5.45 -0.54 27.97
CA LYS A 353 -4.63 -0.57 29.18
C LYS A 353 -3.23 -0.99 28.77
N SER A 354 -2.26 -0.09 28.93
CA SER A 354 -0.85 -0.41 28.73
C SER A 354 -0.44 -1.56 29.65
N SER A 355 0.30 -2.54 29.14
CA SER A 355 0.77 -3.63 30.01
C SER A 355 1.79 -3.05 30.98
N GLU A 356 1.46 -3.06 32.27
CA GLU A 356 2.40 -2.71 33.33
C GLU A 356 3.53 -3.75 33.36
N ASN A 357 4.73 -3.30 32.98
CA ASN A 357 5.97 -4.07 32.84
C ASN A 357 6.02 -4.97 31.60
N GLY A 358 7.04 -4.76 30.77
CA GLY A 358 7.39 -5.59 29.61
C GLY A 358 7.85 -7.00 29.98
N LYS A 359 7.03 -7.74 30.74
CA LYS A 359 7.15 -9.18 30.91
C LYS A 359 6.42 -9.84 29.73
N PRO A 360 7.11 -10.32 28.69
CA PRO A 360 6.49 -11.26 27.77
C PRO A 360 6.18 -12.51 28.59
N THR A 361 4.90 -12.86 28.71
CA THR A 361 4.54 -14.16 29.28
C THR A 361 5.06 -15.24 28.35
N ALA A 362 5.81 -16.18 28.92
CA ALA A 362 6.25 -17.41 28.27
C ALA A 362 5.07 -18.04 27.54
N SER A 363 5.29 -18.39 26.28
CA SER A 363 4.41 -19.26 25.52
C SER A 363 4.08 -20.48 26.36
N ALA A 364 2.79 -20.74 26.60
CA ALA A 364 2.34 -22.08 27.00
C ALA A 364 2.46 -22.99 25.77
N MET A 365 3.70 -23.34 25.43
CA MET A 365 4.09 -24.46 24.59
C MET A 365 4.94 -25.37 25.47
N THR A 366 4.31 -26.27 26.20
CA THR A 366 4.97 -27.48 26.69
C THR A 366 4.39 -28.65 25.91
N GLY A 367 5.10 -28.98 24.84
CA GLY A 367 4.98 -30.24 24.14
C GLY A 367 5.40 -31.43 25.02
N GLY A 368 4.96 -32.60 24.57
CA GLY A 368 5.06 -33.90 25.22
C GLY A 368 6.38 -34.22 25.90
N LYS A 369 6.25 -34.90 27.04
CA LYS A 369 7.25 -35.84 27.52
C LYS A 369 6.59 -37.20 27.70
N LEU A 370 7.10 -38.16 26.92
CA LEU A 370 6.99 -39.59 27.12
C LEU A 370 7.29 -39.95 28.59
N MET A 371 6.42 -40.74 29.20
CA MET A 371 6.78 -41.67 30.27
C MET A 371 5.98 -42.96 30.07
N MET A 372 6.69 -44.03 29.76
CA MET A 372 6.24 -45.41 29.85
C MET A 372 6.11 -45.80 31.33
N ALA A 373 4.96 -46.32 31.75
CA ALA A 373 4.86 -47.38 32.75
C ALA A 373 3.45 -48.01 32.76
N VAL A 374 3.43 -49.33 32.91
CA VAL A 374 2.34 -50.28 32.70
C VAL A 374 1.51 -50.46 33.97
N SER A 375 0.17 -50.52 33.89
CA SER A 375 -0.67 -51.55 34.58
C SER A 375 -2.20 -51.40 34.37
N LYS A 376 -2.75 -52.39 33.65
CA LYS A 376 -4.05 -53.13 33.70
C LYS A 376 -5.43 -52.45 33.92
N PRO A 377 -6.51 -53.10 33.41
CA PRO A 377 -7.72 -52.43 32.93
C PRO A 377 -8.94 -52.62 33.83
N VAL A 378 -9.86 -51.65 33.84
CA VAL A 378 -11.26 -51.86 34.23
C VAL A 378 -12.15 -51.13 33.24
N ALA A 379 -13.12 -51.87 32.71
CA ALA A 379 -14.09 -51.43 31.72
C ALA A 379 -15.30 -50.76 32.38
N THR A 380 -15.73 -49.60 31.86
CA THR A 380 -17.11 -49.13 31.94
C THR A 380 -17.47 -48.25 30.72
N LYS A 381 -18.74 -48.37 30.31
CA LYS A 381 -19.45 -47.91 29.10
C LYS A 381 -19.24 -46.44 28.65
N PRO A 382 -19.59 -46.13 27.37
CA PRO A 382 -19.26 -44.86 26.71
C PRO A 382 -20.19 -43.73 27.15
N ALA A 383 -19.59 -42.64 27.64
CA ALA A 383 -20.26 -41.35 27.74
C ALA A 383 -20.07 -40.61 26.41
N THR A 384 -21.17 -40.10 25.88
CA THR A 384 -21.30 -39.19 24.74
C THR A 384 -20.24 -38.09 24.80
N PRO A 385 -19.52 -37.74 23.70
CA PRO A 385 -18.60 -36.63 23.74
C PRO A 385 -19.40 -35.33 23.93
N ALA A 386 -19.19 -34.70 25.08
CA ALA A 386 -19.47 -33.28 25.25
C ALA A 386 -18.75 -32.51 24.14
N GLN A 387 -19.48 -31.59 23.51
CA GLN A 387 -18.96 -30.66 22.52
C GLN A 387 -17.66 -30.03 23.02
N ALA A 388 -16.57 -30.28 22.29
CA ALA A 388 -15.35 -29.52 22.45
C ALA A 388 -15.69 -28.04 22.19
N ASN A 389 -15.45 -27.21 23.21
CA ASN A 389 -15.35 -25.77 23.01
C ASN A 389 -14.38 -25.51 21.84
N PRO A 390 -14.77 -24.71 20.83
CA PRO A 390 -13.85 -24.34 19.78
C PRO A 390 -12.68 -23.58 20.40
N GLY A 391 -11.48 -24.00 20.04
CA GLY A 391 -10.22 -23.58 20.65
C GLY A 391 -10.11 -22.07 20.84
N THR A 392 -9.72 -21.68 22.05
CA THR A 392 -9.25 -20.35 22.39
C THR A 392 -7.97 -20.06 21.60
N ASN A 393 -8.11 -19.53 20.39
CA ASN A 393 -7.02 -18.88 19.66
C ASN A 393 -6.67 -17.58 20.39
N GLY A 394 -5.65 -17.59 21.25
CA GLY A 394 -4.77 -16.46 21.56
C GLY A 394 -5.33 -15.10 22.02
N MET A 395 -6.64 -14.93 22.21
CA MET A 395 -7.31 -13.61 22.38
C MET A 395 -7.67 -13.25 23.82
N MET A 396 -6.94 -13.71 24.84
CA MET A 396 -7.11 -13.11 26.17
C MET A 396 -6.38 -11.75 26.22
N ASP A 397 -7.11 -10.69 25.91
CA ASP A 397 -6.55 -9.32 25.93
C ASP A 397 -6.42 -8.81 27.35
N LYS A 398 -5.21 -8.92 27.88
CA LYS A 398 -4.84 -8.28 29.17
C LYS A 398 -4.92 -6.75 29.09
N ASN A 399 -4.93 -6.19 27.89
CA ASN A 399 -4.93 -4.77 27.59
C ASN A 399 -6.34 -4.17 27.41
N ASN A 400 -7.39 -4.94 27.74
CA ASN A 400 -8.80 -4.57 27.60
C ASN A 400 -9.22 -4.32 26.15
N ALA A 401 -9.05 -3.11 25.61
CA ALA A 401 -9.38 -2.81 24.22
C ALA A 401 -8.11 -2.71 23.36
N VAL A 402 -8.07 -3.45 22.25
CA VAL A 402 -6.91 -3.56 21.36
C VAL A 402 -7.35 -3.49 19.89
N VAL A 403 -6.39 -3.39 18.97
CA VAL A 403 -6.62 -3.50 17.53
C VAL A 403 -6.12 -4.85 17.01
N ARG A 404 -6.88 -5.45 16.10
CA ARG A 404 -6.54 -6.69 15.39
C ARG A 404 -6.84 -6.54 13.91
N THR A 405 -6.21 -7.36 13.08
CA THR A 405 -6.59 -7.52 11.68
C THR A 405 -7.70 -8.57 11.59
N LEU A 406 -8.86 -8.22 11.02
CA LEU A 406 -9.94 -9.17 10.74
C LEU A 406 -9.61 -9.99 9.49
N THR A 407 -9.29 -9.32 8.39
CA THR A 407 -9.02 -9.94 7.08
C THR A 407 -8.14 -9.02 6.24
N MET A 408 -7.39 -9.60 5.30
CA MET A 408 -6.74 -8.86 4.21
C MET A 408 -7.68 -8.69 3.02
N THR A 409 -7.32 -7.84 2.06
CA THR A 409 -7.99 -7.73 0.76
C THR A 409 -7.30 -8.58 -0.32
N ASN A 410 -7.93 -8.66 -1.50
CA ASN A 410 -7.24 -9.14 -2.70
C ASN A 410 -5.95 -8.32 -2.93
N PRO A 411 -4.92 -8.95 -3.51
CA PRO A 411 -3.66 -8.29 -3.79
C PRO A 411 -3.80 -7.35 -4.99
N ALA A 412 -2.96 -6.33 -5.00
CA ALA A 412 -2.80 -5.38 -6.09
C ALA A 412 -1.31 -5.20 -6.39
N GLY A 413 -0.98 -4.87 -7.65
CA GLY A 413 0.40 -4.60 -8.03
C GLY A 413 0.95 -3.42 -7.24
N TYR A 414 2.19 -3.54 -6.75
CA TYR A 414 2.93 -2.45 -6.16
C TYR A 414 3.22 -1.37 -7.20
N ASP A 415 3.75 -0.22 -6.81
CA ASP A 415 3.87 0.91 -7.73
C ASP A 415 4.79 0.62 -8.93
N VAL A 416 4.47 1.24 -10.07
CA VAL A 416 5.20 1.07 -11.33
C VAL A 416 5.96 2.34 -11.69
N VAL A 417 7.13 2.17 -12.30
CA VAL A 417 7.96 3.26 -12.79
C VAL A 417 7.62 3.52 -14.26
N LEU A 418 7.09 4.71 -14.55
CA LEU A 418 6.65 5.15 -15.87
C LEU A 418 7.47 6.36 -16.31
N ALA A 419 7.88 6.41 -17.57
CA ALA A 419 8.58 7.54 -18.16
C ALA A 419 7.71 8.27 -19.17
N ARG A 420 7.91 9.58 -19.31
CA ARG A 420 7.29 10.38 -20.36
C ARG A 420 7.63 9.84 -21.76
N LYS A 421 6.72 10.01 -22.72
CA LYS A 421 6.87 9.45 -24.08
C LYS A 421 8.12 9.94 -24.83
N GLY A 422 8.58 11.16 -24.57
CA GLY A 422 9.73 11.76 -25.26
C GLY A 422 11.10 11.34 -24.71
N LEU A 423 11.18 10.67 -23.56
CA LEU A 423 12.45 10.13 -23.05
C LEU A 423 12.90 9.00 -23.99
N LEU A 424 14.15 9.01 -24.48
CA LEU A 424 14.61 8.04 -25.47
C LEU A 424 14.48 6.58 -24.95
N ASP A 425 14.10 5.65 -25.83
CA ASP A 425 13.91 4.23 -25.46
C ASP A 425 15.18 3.65 -24.84
N LYS A 426 16.34 4.08 -25.34
CA LYS A 426 17.62 3.64 -24.79
C LYS A 426 17.90 4.21 -23.40
N GLN A 427 17.45 5.42 -23.09
CA GLN A 427 17.52 5.95 -21.72
C GLN A 427 16.57 5.18 -20.79
N VAL A 428 15.37 4.82 -21.26
CA VAL A 428 14.42 3.98 -20.51
C VAL A 428 15.02 2.60 -20.22
N GLU A 429 15.62 1.95 -21.21
CA GLU A 429 16.30 0.66 -21.06
C GLU A 429 17.45 0.74 -20.04
N LEU A 430 18.33 1.73 -20.18
CA LEU A 430 19.48 1.93 -19.29
C LEU A 430 19.04 2.27 -17.87
N LEU A 431 17.98 3.08 -17.71
CA LEU A 431 17.40 3.39 -16.41
C LEU A 431 16.84 2.14 -15.73
N SER A 432 16.07 1.34 -16.46
CA SER A 432 15.54 0.06 -15.96
C SER A 432 16.64 -0.87 -15.48
N LYS A 433 17.72 -1.01 -16.28
CA LYS A 433 18.91 -1.80 -15.91
C LYS A 433 19.62 -1.23 -14.70
N ALA A 434 19.82 0.08 -14.63
CA ALA A 434 20.49 0.74 -13.51
C ALA A 434 19.71 0.54 -12.19
N LEU A 435 18.41 0.78 -12.19
CA LEU A 435 17.53 0.55 -11.04
C LEU A 435 17.53 -0.92 -10.60
N ASN A 436 17.42 -1.86 -11.55
CA ASN A 436 17.45 -3.29 -11.25
C ASN A 436 18.83 -3.76 -10.75
N SER A 437 19.92 -3.07 -11.11
CA SER A 437 21.27 -3.45 -10.67
C SER A 437 21.54 -3.19 -9.19
N LEU A 438 20.74 -2.34 -8.53
CA LEU A 438 20.93 -2.00 -7.12
C LEU A 438 20.54 -3.18 -6.22
N SER A 439 21.44 -3.63 -5.35
CA SER A 439 21.10 -4.61 -4.31
C SER A 439 20.12 -4.03 -3.27
N LEU A 440 19.54 -4.88 -2.42
CA LEU A 440 18.61 -4.45 -1.38
C LEU A 440 19.22 -3.46 -0.39
N THR A 441 20.52 -3.57 -0.12
CA THR A 441 21.26 -2.70 0.80
C THR A 441 21.76 -1.43 0.12
N GLU A 442 22.15 -1.50 -1.16
CA GLU A 442 22.52 -0.34 -1.98
C GLU A 442 21.33 0.57 -2.28
N ASN A 443 20.13 0.01 -2.44
CA ASN A 443 18.91 0.76 -2.71
C ASN A 443 18.36 1.43 -1.42
N THR A 444 19.08 2.42 -0.92
CA THR A 444 18.67 3.18 0.26
C THR A 444 17.32 3.86 0.06
N TYR A 445 16.97 4.26 -1.16
CA TYR A 445 15.64 4.77 -1.49
C TYR A 445 14.53 3.76 -1.19
N GLY A 446 14.74 2.49 -1.56
CA GLY A 446 13.81 1.40 -1.28
C GLY A 446 13.54 1.17 0.21
N ILE A 447 14.52 1.40 1.08
CA ILE A 447 14.36 1.29 2.54
C ILE A 447 13.32 2.29 3.06
N TYR A 448 13.29 3.50 2.51
CA TYR A 448 12.45 4.62 2.96
C TYR A 448 11.16 4.81 2.15
N THR A 449 10.95 4.02 1.10
CA THR A 449 9.74 4.10 0.26
C THR A 449 8.94 2.81 0.25
N GLY A 450 9.58 1.69 0.59
CA GLY A 450 9.01 0.35 0.37
C GLY A 450 9.35 -0.23 -1.02
N TYR A 451 9.94 0.55 -1.94
CA TYR A 451 10.40 0.09 -3.25
C TYR A 451 11.76 -0.62 -3.13
N ASN A 452 11.80 -1.72 -2.37
CA ASN A 452 13.04 -2.40 -1.99
C ASN A 452 13.86 -2.89 -3.20
N LYS A 453 13.19 -3.22 -4.31
CA LYS A 453 13.83 -3.58 -5.58
C LYS A 453 13.00 -3.04 -6.76
N PHE A 454 13.66 -2.80 -7.87
CA PHE A 454 13.02 -2.49 -9.15
C PHE A 454 13.29 -3.63 -10.13
N MET A 455 12.23 -4.25 -10.62
CA MET A 455 12.29 -5.39 -11.52
C MET A 455 12.08 -4.93 -12.96
N PRO A 456 12.68 -5.61 -13.96
CA PRO A 456 12.33 -5.39 -15.36
C PRO A 456 10.82 -5.55 -15.58
N LEU A 457 10.25 -4.70 -16.44
CA LEU A 457 8.81 -4.68 -16.71
C LEU A 457 8.54 -4.94 -18.18
N SER A 458 7.93 -6.08 -18.48
CA SER A 458 7.39 -6.39 -19.80
C SER A 458 5.94 -5.89 -19.93
N ASN A 459 5.46 -5.75 -21.17
CA ASN A 459 4.04 -5.46 -21.41
C ASN A 459 3.12 -6.53 -20.82
N GLU A 460 3.54 -7.80 -20.84
CA GLU A 460 2.77 -8.92 -20.28
C GLU A 460 2.63 -8.80 -18.76
N LEU A 461 3.73 -8.55 -18.05
CA LEU A 461 3.69 -8.34 -16.60
C LEU A 461 2.87 -7.09 -16.25
N PHE A 462 3.03 -6.01 -17.01
CA PHE A 462 2.23 -4.80 -16.83
C PHE A 462 0.73 -5.06 -16.99
N GLU A 463 0.33 -5.78 -18.05
CA GLU A 463 -1.07 -6.18 -18.26
C GLU A 463 -1.59 -7.06 -17.12
N LYS A 464 -0.79 -8.02 -16.66
CA LYS A 464 -1.12 -8.90 -15.54
C LYS A 464 -1.36 -8.09 -14.25
N LEU A 465 -0.51 -7.10 -13.95
CA LEU A 465 -0.66 -6.24 -12.78
C LEU A 465 -1.81 -5.23 -12.91
N VAL A 466 -2.13 -4.75 -14.11
CA VAL A 466 -3.34 -3.94 -14.35
C VAL A 466 -4.60 -4.78 -14.13
N LYS A 467 -4.67 -6.01 -14.66
CA LYS A 467 -5.78 -6.94 -14.41
C LYS A 467 -5.94 -7.24 -12.91
N LEU A 468 -4.81 -7.41 -12.23
CA LEU A 468 -4.79 -7.60 -10.78
C LEU A 468 -5.35 -6.38 -10.05
N GLN A 469 -5.00 -5.16 -10.46
CA GLN A 469 -5.58 -3.93 -9.92
C GLN A 469 -7.10 -3.87 -10.10
N VAL A 470 -7.61 -4.25 -11.29
CA VAL A 470 -9.06 -4.33 -11.54
C VAL A 470 -9.71 -5.32 -10.59
N GLN A 471 -9.10 -6.49 -10.41
CA GLN A 471 -9.58 -7.50 -9.45
C GLN A 471 -9.51 -6.98 -8.00
N ALA A 472 -8.53 -6.18 -7.61
CA ALA A 472 -8.49 -5.58 -6.27
C ALA A 472 -9.60 -4.54 -6.04
N GLU A 473 -10.05 -3.81 -7.07
CA GLU A 473 -11.02 -2.70 -6.97
C GLU A 473 -12.46 -3.04 -7.41
N SER A 474 -12.69 -4.18 -8.04
CA SER A 474 -14.01 -4.64 -8.51
C SER A 474 -14.40 -5.96 -7.86
N THR A 475 -15.46 -6.64 -8.30
CA THR A 475 -15.76 -8.03 -7.92
C THR A 475 -15.26 -9.05 -8.95
N GLU A 476 -14.56 -8.60 -10.00
CA GLU A 476 -14.07 -9.47 -11.06
C GLU A 476 -12.89 -10.35 -10.59
N ASN A 477 -12.70 -11.47 -11.29
CA ASN A 477 -11.55 -12.37 -11.14
C ASN A 477 -10.89 -12.53 -12.50
N LEU A 478 -9.78 -11.81 -12.73
CA LEU A 478 -9.08 -11.71 -14.00
C LEU A 478 -7.68 -12.36 -13.98
N VAL A 479 -7.12 -12.55 -12.78
CA VAL A 479 -5.79 -13.12 -12.55
C VAL A 479 -5.91 -14.22 -11.50
N THR A 480 -5.30 -15.37 -11.80
CA THR A 480 -5.22 -16.51 -10.88
C THR A 480 -3.80 -16.79 -10.43
N GLU A 481 -2.79 -16.26 -11.13
CA GLU A 481 -1.38 -16.49 -10.85
C GLU A 481 -0.57 -15.25 -11.22
N ILE A 482 0.46 -14.96 -10.43
CA ILE A 482 1.43 -13.89 -10.65
C ILE A 482 2.81 -14.51 -10.55
N ASP A 483 3.67 -14.19 -11.52
CA ASP A 483 4.99 -14.80 -11.60
C ASP A 483 5.82 -14.41 -10.37
N LYS A 484 6.36 -15.42 -9.68
CA LYS A 484 7.20 -15.18 -8.50
C LYS A 484 8.48 -14.46 -8.90
N ILE A 485 8.90 -13.52 -8.06
CA ILE A 485 10.23 -12.94 -8.15
C ILE A 485 11.24 -14.03 -7.83
N GLN A 486 12.05 -14.41 -8.81
CA GLN A 486 13.16 -15.33 -8.57
C GLN A 486 14.14 -14.69 -7.60
N LYS A 487 14.54 -15.42 -6.55
CA LYS A 487 15.57 -14.95 -5.61
C LYS A 487 16.84 -14.64 -6.41
N GLN A 488 17.19 -13.36 -6.45
CA GLN A 488 18.43 -12.94 -7.08
C GLN A 488 19.54 -13.13 -6.05
N ASN A 489 20.46 -14.06 -6.32
CA ASN A 489 21.66 -14.24 -5.52
C ASN A 489 22.56 -13.01 -5.75
N TYR A 490 22.59 -12.07 -4.81
CA TYR A 490 23.53 -10.96 -4.81
C TYR A 490 24.36 -10.96 -3.54
#